data_AF-A0AAW0YTM4-F1
#
_entry.id   AF-A0AAW0YTM4-F1
#
_cell.length_a   1.000
_cell.length_b   1.000
_cell.length_c   1.000
_cell.angle_alpha   90.00
_cell.angle_beta   90.00
_cell.angle_gamma   90.00
#
_symmetry.space_group_name_H-M   'P 1'
#
loop_
_entity.id
_entity.type
_entity.pdbx_description
1 polymer ?
#
loop_
_entity_poly.entity_id
_entity_poly.type
_entity_poly.pdbx_seq_one_letter_code
_entity_poly.pdbx_strand_id
1 'polypeptide(L)'
;MLALTQLVSLLPFLLASVAASPTPIISKRYTGVKIQSYRDGKCLNPISSQVGDGTLVVTIDCGNAATWDINPGSGSVILHGVGLALDAGTGADNNEIVKLWTSYPTLFQQTWYLTGDQRIAITGGNQCLDEGENGPQTYQCTTGNTNQIWNIIDGGSSSGPASSAVPSASVSASASVSVSASVTPSAQPSSTGVPAGTVYKDPGYGSRRIHPVGRDDLCVTVSSGSPATGQQVNVAYCVANDSPFATAQLWNITQGQNNQGIALSPATSSSLCLDVGYNPGSGSRLFVEDCARGSLQHWDYLGDKIILHGRNLCVDVEKDSTPTHQTPIDMQANLQVWQCFPDNTQQVFTLLDI
;
A
#
# COMPACT_ATOMS: atom_id res chain seq x y z
N MET A 1 27.48 -77.43 -6.28
CA MET A 1 27.23 -77.22 -4.85
C MET A 1 27.12 -75.72 -4.63
N LEU A 2 26.01 -75.30 -4.01
CA LEU A 2 25.62 -73.98 -3.53
C LEU A 2 25.50 -72.78 -4.50
N ALA A 3 24.28 -72.26 -4.50
CA ALA A 3 23.80 -70.99 -4.99
C ALA A 3 24.26 -69.83 -4.09
N LEU A 4 24.25 -68.60 -4.65
CA LEU A 4 23.73 -67.44 -3.92
C LEU A 4 23.18 -66.39 -4.91
N THR A 5 21.89 -66.17 -4.75
CA THR A 5 21.02 -65.17 -5.38
C THR A 5 21.30 -63.75 -4.89
N GLN A 6 21.20 -62.75 -5.77
CA GLN A 6 20.77 -61.40 -5.38
C GLN A 6 19.72 -60.86 -6.36
N LEU A 7 18.55 -60.58 -5.79
CA LEU A 7 17.47 -59.76 -6.33
C LEU A 7 17.59 -58.33 -5.78
N VAL A 8 16.75 -57.43 -6.33
CA VAL A 8 16.30 -56.10 -5.85
C VAL A 8 16.76 -54.99 -6.83
N SER A 9 15.95 -54.08 -7.35
CA SER A 9 14.49 -53.87 -7.49
C SER A 9 14.34 -52.63 -8.38
N LEU A 10 13.64 -52.72 -9.51
CA LEU A 10 13.29 -51.58 -10.38
C LEU A 10 11.98 -50.95 -9.89
N LEU A 11 12.00 -49.68 -9.49
CA LEU A 11 10.80 -48.90 -9.15
C LEU A 11 10.58 -47.80 -10.22
N PRO A 12 9.43 -47.74 -10.91
CA PRO A 12 9.12 -46.65 -11.84
C PRO A 12 8.39 -45.52 -11.09
N PHE A 13 8.95 -44.32 -11.09
CA PHE A 13 8.27 -43.11 -10.63
C PHE A 13 7.34 -42.58 -11.73
N LEU A 14 6.03 -42.75 -11.52
CA LEU A 14 4.97 -42.07 -12.27
C LEU A 14 4.93 -40.59 -11.86
N LEU A 15 5.20 -39.68 -12.81
CA LEU A 15 4.91 -38.26 -12.66
C LEU A 15 3.41 -38.02 -12.89
N ALA A 16 2.70 -37.63 -11.84
CA ALA A 16 1.38 -37.01 -11.94
C ALA A 16 1.58 -35.48 -11.99
N SER A 17 1.37 -34.89 -13.17
CA SER A 17 1.30 -33.45 -13.37
C SER A 17 -0.03 -32.91 -12.83
N VAL A 18 0.00 -32.38 -11.60
CA VAL A 18 -1.09 -31.55 -11.07
C VAL A 18 -1.03 -30.19 -11.74
N ALA A 19 -1.98 -29.92 -12.63
CA ALA A 19 -2.27 -28.58 -13.09
C ALA A 19 -2.87 -27.79 -11.92
N ALA A 20 -2.07 -26.94 -11.28
CA ALA A 20 -2.55 -25.98 -10.31
C ALA A 20 -3.19 -24.81 -11.06
N SER A 21 -4.52 -24.76 -11.09
CA SER A 21 -5.26 -23.57 -11.52
C SER A 21 -5.10 -22.48 -10.45
N PRO A 22 -4.68 -21.25 -10.80
CA PRO A 22 -4.55 -20.17 -9.82
C PRO A 22 -5.94 -19.78 -9.31
N THR A 23 -6.17 -19.90 -8.01
CA THR A 23 -7.34 -19.32 -7.36
C THR A 23 -7.17 -17.80 -7.28
N PRO A 24 -8.13 -16.99 -7.75
CA PRO A 24 -8.04 -15.54 -7.69
C PRO A 24 -8.20 -15.09 -6.23
N ILE A 25 -7.20 -14.36 -5.73
CA ILE A 25 -7.20 -13.71 -4.42
C ILE A 25 -8.11 -12.49 -4.54
N ILE A 26 -9.25 -12.48 -3.85
CA ILE A 26 -10.23 -11.39 -3.91
C ILE A 26 -9.86 -10.36 -2.85
N SER A 27 -8.97 -9.40 -3.18
CA SER A 27 -9.07 -8.06 -2.59
C SER A 27 -10.45 -7.51 -2.95
N LYS A 28 -11.12 -6.75 -2.06
CA LYS A 28 -12.46 -6.18 -2.34
C LYS A 28 -12.37 -5.29 -3.57
N ARG A 29 -12.67 -5.87 -4.74
CA ARG A 29 -12.79 -5.15 -6.00
C ARG A 29 -14.06 -4.33 -5.91
N TYR A 30 -13.94 -3.03 -6.09
CA TYR A 30 -15.11 -2.18 -6.21
C TYR A 30 -15.56 -2.28 -7.65
N THR A 31 -16.57 -3.11 -7.89
CA THR A 31 -17.16 -3.29 -9.21
C THR A 31 -18.47 -2.51 -9.28
N GLY A 32 -18.66 -1.73 -10.33
CA GLY A 32 -19.89 -0.97 -10.55
C GLY A 32 -20.17 0.09 -9.47
N VAL A 33 -19.14 0.71 -8.91
CA VAL A 33 -19.26 1.78 -7.89
C VAL A 33 -19.31 3.16 -8.51
N LYS A 34 -19.73 4.17 -7.74
CA LYS A 34 -19.54 5.57 -8.12
C LYS A 34 -18.33 6.14 -7.39
N ILE A 35 -17.57 6.98 -8.08
CA ILE A 35 -16.40 7.68 -7.53
C ILE A 35 -16.82 9.12 -7.32
N GLN A 36 -17.09 9.49 -6.07
CA GLN A 36 -17.65 10.78 -5.67
C GLN A 36 -16.56 11.72 -5.16
N SER A 37 -16.47 12.92 -5.72
CA SER A 37 -15.61 13.98 -5.21
C SER A 37 -16.06 14.42 -3.82
N TYR A 38 -15.11 14.47 -2.88
CA TYR A 38 -15.36 15.06 -1.56
C TYR A 38 -15.65 16.56 -1.64
N ARG A 39 -15.12 17.27 -2.65
CA ARG A 39 -15.22 18.73 -2.77
C ARG A 39 -16.65 19.21 -2.87
N ASP A 40 -17.46 18.58 -3.71
CA ASP A 40 -18.81 19.04 -4.04
C ASP A 40 -19.87 17.92 -4.07
N GLY A 41 -19.48 16.69 -3.75
CA GLY A 41 -20.38 15.54 -3.68
C GLY A 41 -20.84 15.02 -5.05
N LYS A 42 -20.25 15.49 -6.16
CA LYS A 42 -20.55 14.99 -7.51
C LYS A 42 -19.70 13.77 -7.86
N CYS A 43 -20.15 12.97 -8.83
CA CYS A 43 -19.51 11.72 -9.20
C CYS A 43 -18.90 11.76 -10.60
N LEU A 44 -17.75 11.10 -10.77
CA LEU A 44 -17.09 10.93 -12.07
C LEU A 44 -18.02 10.34 -13.11
N ASN A 45 -18.07 10.97 -14.27
CA ASN A 45 -18.96 10.60 -15.36
C ASN A 45 -18.35 11.00 -16.70
N PRO A 46 -18.44 10.17 -17.75
CA PRO A 46 -18.10 10.61 -19.10
C PRO A 46 -18.98 11.80 -19.52
N ILE A 47 -18.44 12.78 -20.24
CA ILE A 47 -19.20 13.97 -20.66
C ILE A 47 -20.38 13.64 -21.59
N SER A 48 -20.34 12.49 -22.24
CA SER A 48 -21.28 12.02 -23.26
C SER A 48 -21.71 10.59 -22.97
N SER A 49 -22.94 10.23 -23.35
CA SER A 49 -23.44 8.85 -23.31
C SER A 49 -22.85 7.97 -24.41
N GLN A 50 -22.39 8.56 -25.51
CA GLN A 50 -21.57 7.89 -26.51
C GLN A 50 -20.11 8.07 -26.13
N VAL A 51 -19.48 6.98 -25.70
CA VAL A 51 -18.12 6.96 -25.16
C VAL A 51 -17.15 6.28 -26.13
N GLY A 52 -15.91 6.77 -26.13
CA GLY A 52 -14.78 6.27 -26.92
C GLY A 52 -13.48 6.98 -26.51
N ASP A 53 -12.38 6.61 -27.14
CA ASP A 53 -11.07 7.23 -26.89
C ASP A 53 -11.13 8.74 -27.04
N GLY A 54 -10.65 9.45 -26.02
CA GLY A 54 -10.66 10.91 -25.99
C GLY A 54 -11.89 11.53 -25.31
N THR A 55 -12.92 10.74 -24.97
CA THR A 55 -14.11 11.26 -24.28
C THR A 55 -13.72 11.82 -22.92
N LEU A 56 -13.94 13.12 -22.70
CA LEU A 56 -13.60 13.74 -21.42
C LEU A 56 -14.41 13.16 -20.26
N VAL A 57 -13.80 13.10 -19.08
CA VAL A 57 -14.48 12.75 -17.84
C VAL A 57 -14.74 14.02 -17.05
N VAL A 58 -15.97 14.17 -16.57
CA VAL A 58 -16.47 15.30 -15.78
C VAL A 58 -17.04 14.77 -14.46
N THR A 59 -17.55 15.65 -13.60
CA THR A 59 -18.42 15.24 -12.48
C THR A 59 -19.85 15.73 -12.67
N ILE A 60 -20.83 14.89 -12.35
CA ILE A 60 -22.26 15.24 -12.35
C ILE A 60 -22.94 14.76 -11.06
N ASP A 61 -24.23 15.06 -10.91
CA ASP A 61 -25.03 14.49 -9.81
C ASP A 61 -24.91 12.96 -9.77
N CYS A 62 -24.59 12.43 -8.58
CA CYS A 62 -24.32 11.01 -8.40
C CYS A 62 -25.52 10.12 -8.74
N GLY A 63 -26.76 10.60 -8.69
CA GLY A 63 -27.93 9.83 -9.09
C GLY A 63 -27.89 9.39 -10.57
N ASN A 64 -27.23 10.18 -11.42
CA ASN A 64 -27.15 9.98 -12.86
C ASN A 64 -25.75 9.58 -13.35
N ALA A 65 -24.77 9.53 -12.45
CA ALA A 65 -23.38 9.25 -12.81
C ALA A 65 -23.17 7.79 -13.20
N ALA A 66 -22.23 7.60 -14.13
CA ALA A 66 -21.72 6.30 -14.51
C ALA A 66 -21.07 5.56 -13.33
N THR A 67 -20.89 4.27 -13.52
CA THR A 67 -20.22 3.40 -12.55
C THR A 67 -18.87 2.95 -13.06
N TRP A 68 -17.98 2.63 -12.13
CA TRP A 68 -16.58 2.36 -12.37
C TRP A 68 -16.15 1.09 -11.64
N ASP A 69 -15.20 0.39 -12.24
CA ASP A 69 -14.47 -0.69 -11.61
C ASP A 69 -13.11 -0.13 -11.15
N ILE A 70 -12.85 -0.21 -9.85
CA ILE A 70 -11.61 0.23 -9.23
C ILE A 70 -11.19 -0.79 -8.17
N ASN A 71 -9.90 -1.07 -8.09
CA ASN A 71 -9.36 -2.00 -7.11
C ASN A 71 -8.52 -1.22 -6.08
N PRO A 72 -8.56 -1.61 -4.79
CA PRO A 72 -7.48 -1.29 -3.88
C PRO A 72 -6.17 -1.81 -4.47
N GLY A 73 -5.10 -1.01 -4.43
CA GLY A 73 -3.84 -1.32 -5.11
C GLY A 73 -3.74 -0.71 -6.50
N SER A 74 -2.59 -0.90 -7.15
CA SER A 74 -2.30 -0.32 -8.46
C SER A 74 -3.06 -1.02 -9.57
N GLY A 75 -3.70 -0.25 -10.45
CA GLY A 75 -4.42 -0.78 -11.59
C GLY A 75 -5.23 0.30 -12.31
N SER A 76 -5.91 -0.10 -13.38
CA SER A 76 -6.77 0.81 -14.11
C SER A 76 -8.09 1.04 -13.39
N VAL A 77 -8.59 2.28 -13.47
CA VAL A 77 -9.98 2.63 -13.13
C VAL A 77 -10.77 2.49 -14.42
N ILE A 78 -11.67 1.52 -14.49
CA ILE A 78 -12.36 1.14 -15.73
C ILE A 78 -13.81 1.60 -15.69
N LEU A 79 -14.31 2.18 -16.78
CA LEU A 79 -15.73 2.46 -16.93
C LEU A 79 -16.50 1.14 -17.00
N HIS A 80 -17.36 0.92 -16.00
CA HIS A 80 -18.01 -0.38 -15.77
C HIS A 80 -18.84 -0.80 -16.98
N GLY A 81 -18.67 -2.05 -17.42
CA GLY A 81 -19.40 -2.61 -18.56
C GLY A 81 -18.95 -2.08 -19.94
N VAL A 82 -18.01 -1.13 -20.00
CA VAL A 82 -17.51 -0.55 -21.26
C VAL A 82 -16.07 -0.98 -21.55
N GLY A 83 -15.22 -1.08 -20.53
CA GLY A 83 -13.82 -1.50 -20.69
C GLY A 83 -12.82 -0.40 -21.07
N LEU A 84 -13.28 0.86 -21.15
CA LEU A 84 -12.40 2.04 -21.30
C LEU A 84 -11.83 2.44 -19.94
N ALA A 85 -10.57 2.85 -19.89
CA ALA A 85 -9.88 3.29 -18.67
C ALA A 85 -9.95 4.81 -18.50
N LEU A 86 -9.92 5.25 -17.24
CA LEU A 86 -9.58 6.63 -16.87
C LEU A 86 -8.09 6.86 -17.20
N ASP A 87 -7.83 7.86 -18.03
CA ASP A 87 -6.52 8.19 -18.57
C ASP A 87 -6.15 9.62 -18.19
N ALA A 88 -4.95 9.78 -17.63
CA ALA A 88 -4.43 11.02 -17.07
C ALA A 88 -3.75 11.95 -18.10
N GLY A 89 -3.82 11.66 -19.40
CA GLY A 89 -3.00 12.37 -20.37
C GLY A 89 -1.57 11.83 -20.35
N THR A 90 -0.63 12.63 -19.88
CA THR A 90 0.73 12.17 -19.60
C THR A 90 0.85 11.60 -18.18
N GLY A 91 0.00 12.05 -17.25
CA GLY A 91 0.04 11.66 -15.84
C GLY A 91 1.19 12.28 -15.04
N ALA A 92 1.92 13.23 -15.64
CA ALA A 92 3.13 13.82 -15.06
C ALA A 92 2.94 15.28 -14.64
N ASP A 93 2.01 15.99 -15.27
CA ASP A 93 1.83 17.42 -15.10
C ASP A 93 0.55 17.77 -14.32
N ASN A 94 0.52 18.96 -13.72
CA ASN A 94 -0.67 19.48 -13.06
C ASN A 94 -1.67 19.99 -14.11
N ASN A 95 -2.96 19.86 -13.78
CA ASN A 95 -4.11 20.32 -14.54
C ASN A 95 -4.31 19.62 -15.90
N GLU A 96 -3.81 18.40 -16.06
CA GLU A 96 -4.17 17.60 -17.24
C GLU A 96 -5.60 17.10 -17.09
N ILE A 97 -6.42 17.32 -18.11
CA ILE A 97 -7.80 16.86 -18.10
C ILE A 97 -7.83 15.34 -18.27
N VAL A 98 -8.54 14.66 -17.38
CA VAL A 98 -8.73 13.21 -17.47
C VAL A 98 -9.77 12.84 -18.53
N LYS A 99 -9.52 11.74 -19.22
CA LYS A 99 -10.34 11.26 -20.34
C LYS A 99 -10.52 9.75 -20.28
N LEU A 100 -11.43 9.24 -21.10
CA LEU A 100 -11.53 7.83 -21.41
C LEU A 100 -10.54 7.47 -22.51
N TRP A 101 -9.92 6.31 -22.38
CA TRP A 101 -9.07 5.74 -23.41
C TRP A 101 -9.10 4.21 -23.38
N THR A 102 -8.76 3.60 -24.51
CA THR A 102 -8.54 2.16 -24.61
C THR A 102 -7.58 1.74 -23.50
N SER A 103 -7.98 0.76 -22.71
CA SER A 103 -7.18 0.26 -21.59
C SER A 103 -6.00 -0.56 -22.12
N TYR A 104 -4.79 -0.15 -21.77
CA TYR A 104 -3.58 -0.89 -22.04
C TYR A 104 -2.90 -1.25 -20.72
N PRO A 105 -2.47 -2.52 -20.54
CA PRO A 105 -1.69 -2.89 -19.38
C PRO A 105 -0.43 -2.02 -19.25
N THR A 106 -0.05 -1.68 -18.02
CA THR A 106 1.23 -1.03 -17.66
C THR A 106 1.44 0.41 -18.14
N LEU A 107 0.46 1.04 -18.80
CA LEU A 107 0.57 2.46 -19.13
C LEU A 107 0.55 3.30 -17.86
N PHE A 108 1.60 4.12 -17.68
CA PHE A 108 1.78 4.99 -16.53
C PHE A 108 0.54 5.87 -16.27
N GLN A 109 0.04 6.56 -17.31
CA GLN A 109 -1.12 7.45 -17.25
C GLN A 109 -2.48 6.75 -17.05
N GLN A 110 -2.52 5.41 -17.05
CA GLN A 110 -3.73 4.60 -16.80
C GLN A 110 -3.58 3.70 -15.58
N THR A 111 -2.46 3.80 -14.86
CA THR A 111 -2.18 2.97 -13.69
C THR A 111 -2.37 3.81 -12.44
N TRP A 112 -3.58 3.75 -11.89
CA TRP A 112 -3.99 4.49 -10.71
C TRP A 112 -3.81 3.65 -9.45
N TYR A 113 -3.80 4.31 -8.30
CA TYR A 113 -3.70 3.71 -7.00
C TYR A 113 -4.69 4.38 -6.05
N LEU A 114 -5.70 3.63 -5.59
CA LEU A 114 -6.59 4.07 -4.53
C LEU A 114 -5.87 3.94 -3.18
N THR A 115 -5.50 5.08 -2.60
CA THR A 115 -4.76 5.17 -1.33
C THR A 115 -5.70 4.99 -0.12
N GLY A 116 -5.12 4.73 1.06
CA GLY A 116 -5.87 4.60 2.33
C GLY A 116 -6.59 5.89 2.75
N ASP A 117 -6.04 7.05 2.40
CA ASP A 117 -6.60 8.37 2.64
C ASP A 117 -7.55 8.85 1.52
N GLN A 118 -8.12 7.91 0.76
CA GLN A 118 -9.15 8.12 -0.27
C GLN A 118 -8.70 9.02 -1.45
N ARG A 119 -7.41 9.01 -1.80
CA ARG A 119 -6.90 9.63 -3.03
C ARG A 119 -6.79 8.58 -4.14
N ILE A 120 -6.93 9.00 -5.38
CA ILE A 120 -6.68 8.15 -6.56
C ILE A 120 -5.42 8.70 -7.24
N ALA A 121 -4.27 8.11 -6.95
CA ALA A 121 -2.95 8.60 -7.35
C ALA A 121 -2.41 7.87 -8.59
N ILE A 122 -1.56 8.49 -9.38
CA ILE A 122 -0.79 7.79 -10.42
C ILE A 122 0.28 6.92 -9.76
N THR A 123 0.26 5.63 -10.06
CA THR A 123 1.23 4.67 -9.53
C THR A 123 2.63 5.01 -10.05
N GLY A 124 3.60 5.14 -9.14
CA GLY A 124 4.97 5.51 -9.49
C GLY A 124 5.14 6.99 -9.91
N GLY A 125 4.08 7.80 -9.81
CA GLY A 125 4.10 9.24 -10.07
C GLY A 125 3.87 10.08 -8.81
N ASN A 126 3.72 11.38 -9.00
CA ASN A 126 3.36 12.33 -7.93
C ASN A 126 2.01 13.02 -8.18
N GLN A 127 1.27 12.61 -9.20
CA GLN A 127 -0.03 13.19 -9.56
C GLN A 127 -1.18 12.42 -8.91
N CYS A 128 -2.20 13.15 -8.47
CA CYS A 128 -3.45 12.62 -7.93
C CYS A 128 -4.61 13.09 -8.81
N LEU A 129 -5.67 12.31 -8.89
CA LEU A 129 -6.95 12.78 -9.39
C LEU A 129 -7.45 13.87 -8.45
N ASP A 130 -7.71 15.04 -9.01
CA ASP A 130 -8.09 16.26 -8.31
C ASP A 130 -9.37 16.82 -8.93
N GLU A 131 -10.32 17.23 -8.10
CA GLU A 131 -11.49 17.97 -8.56
C GLU A 131 -11.15 19.46 -8.65
N GLY A 132 -10.70 19.89 -9.83
CA GLY A 132 -10.33 21.26 -10.16
C GLY A 132 -11.54 22.16 -10.41
N GLU A 133 -11.32 23.47 -10.63
CA GLU A 133 -12.43 24.40 -10.89
C GLU A 133 -13.23 24.08 -12.16
N ASN A 134 -12.58 23.44 -13.14
CA ASN A 134 -13.17 23.05 -14.42
C ASN A 134 -13.50 21.55 -14.50
N GLY A 135 -13.50 20.85 -13.36
CA GLY A 135 -13.77 19.42 -13.25
C GLY A 135 -12.52 18.59 -12.94
N PRO A 136 -12.64 17.25 -13.09
CA PRO A 136 -11.57 16.31 -12.83
C PRO A 136 -10.30 16.57 -13.65
N GLN A 137 -9.17 16.56 -12.98
CA GLN A 137 -7.85 16.76 -13.56
C GLN A 137 -6.78 15.98 -12.78
N THR A 138 -5.56 15.94 -13.29
CA THR A 138 -4.38 15.62 -12.48
C THR A 138 -3.96 16.84 -11.67
N TYR A 139 -3.46 16.63 -10.45
CA TYR A 139 -2.70 17.65 -9.73
C TYR A 139 -1.73 16.97 -8.76
N GLN A 140 -0.58 17.58 -8.52
CA GLN A 140 0.41 17.06 -7.59
C GLN A 140 -0.24 16.67 -6.26
N CYS A 141 -0.07 15.42 -5.85
CA CYS A 141 -0.60 14.89 -4.60
C CYS A 141 -0.12 15.78 -3.44
N THR A 142 -1.08 16.40 -2.75
CA THR A 142 -0.81 17.40 -1.71
C THR A 142 -1.57 17.01 -0.45
N THR A 143 -0.84 16.83 0.66
CA THR A 143 -1.45 16.55 1.97
C THR A 143 -2.45 17.63 2.35
N GLY A 144 -3.61 17.22 2.85
CA GLY A 144 -4.66 18.14 3.29
C GLY A 144 -5.44 18.80 2.15
N ASN A 145 -5.08 18.59 0.88
CA ASN A 145 -5.92 19.01 -0.23
C ASN A 145 -7.15 18.09 -0.30
N THR A 146 -8.31 18.62 0.08
CA THR A 146 -9.59 17.91 0.09
C THR A 146 -10.18 17.73 -1.30
N ASN A 147 -9.70 18.46 -2.31
CA ASN A 147 -10.13 18.27 -3.70
C ASN A 147 -9.61 16.95 -4.31
N GLN A 148 -8.63 16.32 -3.66
CA GLN A 148 -8.05 15.04 -4.09
C GLN A 148 -8.68 13.83 -3.41
N ILE A 149 -9.69 14.05 -2.56
CA ILE A 149 -10.39 12.98 -1.83
C ILE A 149 -11.60 12.52 -2.63
N TRP A 150 -11.70 11.21 -2.85
CA TRP A 150 -12.74 10.55 -3.63
C TRP A 150 -13.39 9.41 -2.84
N ASN A 151 -14.67 9.56 -2.51
CA ASN A 151 -15.45 8.53 -1.84
C ASN A 151 -15.88 7.45 -2.84
N ILE A 152 -15.68 6.19 -2.48
CA ILE A 152 -16.18 5.06 -3.26
C ILE A 152 -17.55 4.66 -2.68
N ILE A 153 -18.62 4.95 -3.42
CA ILE A 153 -20.01 4.73 -2.98
C ILE A 153 -20.73 3.71 -3.86
N ASP A 154 -21.74 3.04 -3.31
CA ASP A 154 -22.49 2.00 -4.02
C ASP A 154 -23.20 2.56 -5.27
N GLY A 155 -23.06 1.85 -6.40
CA GLY A 155 -23.70 2.25 -7.66
C GLY A 155 -25.23 2.14 -7.66
N GLY A 156 -25.79 1.32 -6.74
CA GLY A 156 -27.22 1.00 -6.67
C GLY A 156 -28.09 1.94 -5.84
N SER A 157 -27.51 2.90 -5.12
CA SER A 157 -28.27 3.75 -4.18
C SER A 157 -28.54 5.13 -4.77
N SER A 158 -29.82 5.38 -5.06
CA SER A 158 -30.40 6.70 -5.21
C SER A 158 -31.05 7.08 -3.88
N SER A 159 -30.48 8.07 -3.17
CA SER A 159 -31.20 8.93 -2.22
C SER A 159 -30.26 10.02 -1.67
N GLY A 160 -30.26 11.19 -2.29
CA GLY A 160 -30.09 12.45 -1.55
C GLY A 160 -31.46 12.95 -1.06
N PRO A 161 -31.57 14.20 -0.58
CA PRO A 161 -31.04 14.72 0.68
C PRO A 161 -32.20 15.18 1.60
N ALA A 162 -31.94 15.37 2.89
CA ALA A 162 -32.84 16.14 3.75
C ALA A 162 -32.04 17.21 4.52
N SER A 163 -32.06 18.41 3.98
CA SER A 163 -31.94 19.65 4.74
C SER A 163 -32.86 19.60 5.96
N SER A 164 -32.37 20.01 7.11
CA SER A 164 -33.21 20.60 8.14
C SER A 164 -32.53 21.82 8.69
N ALA A 165 -33.24 22.93 8.51
CA ALA A 165 -32.84 24.27 8.79
C ALA A 165 -32.58 24.51 10.28
N VAL A 166 -31.65 25.43 10.50
CA VAL A 166 -31.50 26.23 11.72
C VAL A 166 -32.82 26.94 12.04
N PRO A 167 -33.16 27.07 13.33
CA PRO A 167 -33.54 28.39 13.80
C PRO A 167 -32.70 28.83 15.01
N SER A 168 -32.33 30.11 14.97
CA SER A 168 -31.67 30.88 16.02
C SER A 168 -32.46 30.93 17.31
N ALA A 169 -31.77 30.76 18.45
CA ALA A 169 -32.06 31.49 19.68
C ALA A 169 -30.80 31.58 20.55
N SER A 170 -30.37 32.81 20.82
CA SER A 170 -29.32 33.22 21.75
C SER A 170 -29.78 33.13 23.21
N VAL A 171 -28.93 32.64 24.13
CA VAL A 171 -28.55 33.34 25.39
C VAL A 171 -27.38 32.64 26.12
N SER A 172 -26.36 33.46 26.41
CA SER A 172 -25.41 33.54 27.52
C SER A 172 -25.11 32.38 28.49
N ALA A 173 -23.82 32.05 28.53
CA ALA A 173 -22.88 32.11 29.67
C ALA A 173 -22.95 31.12 30.86
N SER A 174 -21.78 30.47 31.05
CA SER A 174 -21.04 30.25 32.30
C SER A 174 -20.97 28.82 32.89
N ALA A 175 -19.71 28.36 32.91
CA ALA A 175 -19.00 27.70 34.01
C ALA A 175 -19.01 26.15 34.17
N SER A 176 -17.76 25.66 34.14
CA SER A 176 -17.09 24.72 35.06
C SER A 176 -17.26 23.19 34.96
N VAL A 177 -16.10 22.57 34.70
CA VAL A 177 -15.43 21.47 35.43
C VAL A 177 -15.89 20.02 35.17
N SER A 178 -14.95 19.28 34.55
CA SER A 178 -14.53 17.87 34.74
C SER A 178 -15.56 16.74 34.67
N VAL A 179 -15.29 15.74 33.82
CA VAL A 179 -14.87 14.36 34.21
C VAL A 179 -14.57 13.54 32.95
N SER A 180 -13.51 12.75 33.07
CA SER A 180 -12.97 11.67 32.25
C SER A 180 -13.95 10.84 31.41
N ALA A 181 -13.55 10.54 30.17
CA ALA A 181 -13.89 9.29 29.50
C ALA A 181 -12.75 8.90 28.55
N SER A 182 -11.92 7.98 29.03
CA SER A 182 -10.97 7.17 28.27
C SER A 182 -11.68 6.47 27.10
N VAL A 183 -11.28 6.75 25.87
CA VAL A 183 -11.64 5.92 24.72
C VAL A 183 -10.54 4.89 24.56
N THR A 184 -10.81 3.69 25.07
CA THR A 184 -10.01 2.49 24.83
C THR A 184 -10.24 2.05 23.37
N PRO A 185 -9.23 2.01 22.48
CA PRO A 185 -9.34 1.24 21.26
C PRO A 185 -9.25 -0.24 21.64
N SER A 186 -10.26 -1.01 21.23
CA SER A 186 -10.29 -2.45 21.43
C SER A 186 -9.16 -3.09 20.62
N ALA A 187 -8.06 -3.42 21.29
CA ALA A 187 -6.95 -4.17 20.72
C ALA A 187 -7.38 -5.63 20.52
N GLN A 188 -7.39 -6.06 19.26
CA GLN A 188 -7.46 -7.49 18.93
C GLN A 188 -6.11 -8.13 19.32
N PRO A 189 -6.09 -9.27 20.03
CA PRO A 189 -4.84 -9.84 20.55
C PRO A 189 -3.99 -10.41 19.40
N SER A 190 -2.72 -10.00 19.36
CA SER A 190 -1.71 -10.50 18.42
C SER A 190 -1.17 -11.86 18.88
N SER A 191 -0.94 -12.76 17.93
CA SER A 191 -0.58 -14.17 18.12
C SER A 191 0.89 -14.44 18.51
N THR A 192 1.64 -13.43 18.95
CA THR A 192 3.11 -13.54 19.10
C THR A 192 3.63 -13.33 20.53
N GLY A 193 2.78 -13.06 21.52
CA GLY A 193 3.22 -12.83 22.91
C GLY A 193 4.07 -11.57 23.13
N VAL A 194 4.34 -10.79 22.07
CA VAL A 194 5.02 -9.50 22.12
C VAL A 194 4.00 -8.43 22.55
N PRO A 195 4.23 -7.71 23.68
CA PRO A 195 3.33 -6.64 24.14
C PRO A 195 3.08 -5.55 23.10
N ALA A 196 1.97 -4.82 23.22
CA ALA A 196 1.77 -3.61 22.43
C ALA A 196 2.63 -2.46 22.97
N GLY A 197 3.27 -1.72 22.08
CA GLY A 197 4.08 -0.54 22.34
C GLY A 197 3.41 0.75 21.87
N THR A 198 4.20 1.82 21.82
CA THR A 198 3.74 3.14 21.37
C THR A 198 3.77 3.24 19.86
N VAL A 199 2.70 3.79 19.27
CA VAL A 199 2.61 4.11 17.85
C VAL A 199 3.14 5.53 17.62
N TYR A 200 3.98 5.71 16.60
CA TYR A 200 4.55 7.00 16.23
C TYR A 200 4.19 7.36 14.79
N LYS A 201 3.78 8.61 14.58
CA LYS A 201 3.49 9.13 13.24
C LYS A 201 4.75 9.30 12.41
N ASP A 202 4.62 9.09 11.11
CA ASP A 202 5.70 9.28 10.14
C ASP A 202 6.01 10.79 9.93
N PRO A 203 7.29 11.17 9.80
CA PRO A 203 7.69 12.56 9.55
C PRO A 203 7.17 13.18 8.25
N GLY A 204 6.84 12.37 7.23
CA GLY A 204 6.30 12.84 5.96
C GLY A 204 6.55 11.88 4.78
N TYR A 205 6.11 12.27 3.59
CA TYR A 205 6.35 11.50 2.37
C TYR A 205 7.86 11.34 2.09
N GLY A 206 8.28 10.10 1.80
CA GLY A 206 9.70 9.73 1.62
C GLY A 206 10.47 9.43 2.92
N SER A 207 9.81 9.50 4.08
CA SER A 207 10.36 9.12 5.39
C SER A 207 9.30 8.38 6.18
N ARG A 208 9.06 7.11 5.83
CA ARG A 208 7.95 6.31 6.37
C ARG A 208 8.43 5.11 7.16
N ARG A 209 7.65 4.68 8.14
CA ARG A 209 7.84 3.41 8.83
C ARG A 209 7.05 2.32 8.10
N ILE A 210 7.66 1.14 8.03
CA ILE A 210 7.04 -0.05 7.48
C ILE A 210 6.63 -0.92 8.67
N HIS A 211 5.34 -1.25 8.77
CA HIS A 211 4.76 -1.94 9.92
C HIS A 211 4.28 -3.34 9.52
N PRO A 212 4.57 -4.40 10.29
CA PRO A 212 3.86 -5.66 10.13
C PRO A 212 2.36 -5.46 10.38
N VAL A 213 1.51 -6.16 9.62
CA VAL A 213 0.06 -6.01 9.72
C VAL A 213 -0.45 -6.22 11.16
N GLY A 214 -1.28 -5.31 11.62
CA GLY A 214 -1.87 -5.35 12.97
C GLY A 214 -0.89 -4.99 14.10
N ARG A 215 0.31 -4.47 13.77
CA ARG A 215 1.33 -4.03 14.73
C ARG A 215 1.93 -2.68 14.31
N ASP A 216 1.10 -1.64 14.39
CA ASP A 216 1.48 -0.25 14.09
C ASP A 216 2.55 0.32 15.06
N ASP A 217 2.77 -0.37 16.18
CA ASP A 217 3.80 -0.09 17.17
C ASP A 217 5.16 -0.75 16.86
N LEU A 218 5.21 -1.61 15.84
CA LEU A 218 6.42 -2.29 15.37
C LEU A 218 6.85 -1.78 13.99
N CYS A 219 8.16 -1.73 13.78
CA CYS A 219 8.80 -1.10 12.64
C CYS A 219 9.88 -1.99 12.04
N VAL A 220 9.92 -2.08 10.71
CA VAL A 220 11.10 -2.54 9.97
C VAL A 220 12.26 -1.61 10.29
N THR A 221 13.32 -2.17 10.88
CA THR A 221 14.39 -1.44 11.55
C THR A 221 15.74 -2.01 11.11
N VAL A 222 16.68 -1.13 10.75
CA VAL A 222 18.09 -1.53 10.63
C VAL A 222 18.62 -1.84 12.03
N SER A 223 19.08 -3.08 12.21
CA SER A 223 19.58 -3.59 13.49
C SER A 223 20.70 -2.69 14.01
N SER A 224 20.87 -2.64 15.34
CA SER A 224 21.78 -1.73 16.07
C SER A 224 21.42 -0.23 16.05
N GLY A 225 20.37 0.20 15.33
CA GLY A 225 19.94 1.59 15.30
C GLY A 225 20.92 2.56 14.62
N SER A 226 22.02 2.06 14.06
CA SER A 226 23.04 2.82 13.35
C SER A 226 23.24 2.20 11.97
N PRO A 227 22.57 2.75 10.93
CA PRO A 227 22.62 2.15 9.60
C PRO A 227 24.01 2.21 8.96
N ALA A 228 24.48 1.05 8.50
CA ALA A 228 25.72 0.89 7.75
C ALA A 228 25.61 -0.33 6.82
N THR A 229 26.36 -0.34 5.71
CA THR A 229 26.43 -1.49 4.80
C THR A 229 26.59 -2.82 5.55
N GLY A 230 25.77 -3.80 5.17
CA GLY A 230 25.76 -5.16 5.72
C GLY A 230 25.01 -5.31 7.04
N GLN A 231 24.46 -4.24 7.62
CA GLN A 231 23.61 -4.34 8.81
C GLN A 231 22.29 -5.02 8.50
N GLN A 232 21.90 -6.00 9.30
CA GLN A 232 20.64 -6.73 9.12
C GLN A 232 19.44 -5.83 9.37
N VAL A 233 18.34 -6.13 8.67
CA VAL A 233 17.05 -5.47 8.86
C VAL A 233 16.11 -6.46 9.56
N ASN A 234 15.44 -6.02 10.62
CA ASN A 234 14.56 -6.83 11.47
C ASN A 234 13.34 -6.01 11.91
N VAL A 235 12.46 -6.59 12.73
CA VAL A 235 11.33 -5.85 13.33
C VAL A 235 11.69 -5.46 14.76
N ALA A 236 11.51 -4.18 15.10
CA ALA A 236 11.67 -3.68 16.47
C ALA A 236 10.48 -2.77 16.85
N TYR A 237 10.36 -2.37 18.12
CA TYR A 237 9.42 -1.30 18.45
C TYR A 237 9.78 -0.02 17.72
N CYS A 238 8.77 0.68 17.22
CA CYS A 238 8.95 2.01 16.66
C CYS A 238 9.48 2.96 17.74
N VAL A 239 10.32 3.92 17.36
CA VAL A 239 10.82 4.98 18.24
C VAL A 239 10.28 6.35 17.82
N ALA A 240 10.26 7.31 18.75
CA ALA A 240 9.83 8.68 18.48
C ALA A 240 10.68 9.36 17.40
N ASN A 241 10.11 10.31 16.65
CA ASN A 241 10.79 11.00 15.54
C ASN A 241 12.04 11.80 15.98
N ASP A 242 12.09 12.25 17.24
CA ASP A 242 13.21 12.95 17.86
C ASP A 242 14.26 12.01 18.48
N SER A 243 14.02 10.69 18.44
CA SER A 243 14.99 9.69 18.88
C SER A 243 16.19 9.65 17.93
N PRO A 244 17.43 9.50 18.45
CA PRO A 244 18.61 9.31 17.61
C PRO A 244 18.55 8.06 16.74
N PHE A 245 17.62 7.14 17.03
CA PHE A 245 17.46 5.87 16.32
C PHE A 245 16.29 5.87 15.32
N ALA A 246 15.52 6.97 15.24
CA ALA A 246 14.39 7.06 14.31
C ALA A 246 14.83 6.84 12.87
N THR A 247 16.00 7.35 12.51
CA THR A 247 16.60 7.26 11.19
C THR A 247 16.79 5.81 10.71
N ALA A 248 17.01 4.85 11.62
CA ALA A 248 17.10 3.43 11.30
C ALA A 248 15.75 2.75 10.97
N GLN A 249 14.63 3.47 11.12
CA GLN A 249 13.27 2.98 10.90
C GLN A 249 12.52 3.73 9.80
N LEU A 250 13.15 4.74 9.22
CA LEU A 250 12.55 5.61 8.21
C LEU A 250 13.05 5.22 6.82
N TRP A 251 12.12 4.77 5.99
CA TRP A 251 12.35 4.29 4.65
C TRP A 251 11.71 5.24 3.64
N ASN A 252 12.43 5.49 2.55
CA ASN A 252 11.87 6.08 1.35
C ASN A 252 11.18 4.97 0.55
N ILE A 253 9.93 4.72 0.91
CA ILE A 253 9.09 3.72 0.26
C ILE A 253 7.86 4.41 -0.34
N THR A 254 7.64 4.13 -1.62
CA THR A 254 6.44 4.52 -2.36
C THR A 254 5.76 3.27 -2.86
N GLN A 255 4.43 3.31 -2.92
CA GLN A 255 3.66 2.20 -3.42
C GLN A 255 3.65 2.19 -4.95
N GLY A 256 3.81 1.00 -5.53
CA GLY A 256 3.82 0.75 -6.95
C GLY A 256 4.86 -0.30 -7.37
N GLN A 257 4.80 -0.67 -8.65
CA GLN A 257 5.86 -1.43 -9.32
C GLN A 257 6.96 -0.48 -9.78
N ASN A 258 7.88 -0.20 -8.89
CA ASN A 258 8.77 0.95 -9.09
C ASN A 258 10.08 0.52 -9.75
N ASN A 259 10.45 -0.77 -9.68
CA ASN A 259 11.78 -1.24 -10.05
C ASN A 259 12.89 -0.33 -9.45
N GLN A 260 12.61 0.21 -8.25
CA GLN A 260 13.47 1.15 -7.52
C GLN A 260 13.89 0.52 -6.19
N GLY A 261 15.03 0.99 -5.68
CA GLY A 261 15.47 0.74 -4.31
C GLY A 261 14.50 1.26 -3.26
N ILE A 262 14.23 0.47 -2.22
CA ILE A 262 13.69 1.01 -0.95
C ILE A 262 14.89 1.55 -0.18
N ALA A 263 15.18 2.83 -0.36
CA ALA A 263 16.27 3.49 0.34
C ALA A 263 15.88 3.81 1.78
N LEU A 264 16.86 3.95 2.69
CA LEU A 264 16.63 4.71 3.90
C LEU A 264 16.29 6.16 3.54
N SER A 265 15.49 6.80 4.39
CA SER A 265 15.08 8.19 4.20
C SER A 265 16.30 9.08 3.93
N PRO A 266 16.17 10.14 3.09
CA PRO A 266 17.21 11.15 2.92
C PRO A 266 17.68 11.79 4.23
N ALA A 267 16.84 11.80 5.28
CA ALA A 267 17.22 12.26 6.62
C ALA A 267 18.21 11.32 7.34
N THR A 268 18.36 10.09 6.84
CA THR A 268 19.25 9.04 7.36
C THR A 268 20.46 8.86 6.45
N SER A 269 20.21 8.39 5.22
CA SER A 269 21.21 8.12 4.19
C SER A 269 20.46 7.65 2.93
N SER A 270 20.45 8.47 1.88
CA SER A 270 19.88 8.07 0.59
C SER A 270 20.76 7.08 -0.18
N SER A 271 21.92 6.69 0.36
CA SER A 271 22.87 5.76 -0.27
C SER A 271 22.73 4.32 0.21
N LEU A 272 21.89 4.04 1.22
CA LEU A 272 21.66 2.69 1.72
C LEU A 272 20.25 2.22 1.37
N CYS A 273 20.16 1.03 0.76
CA CYS A 273 18.93 0.42 0.27
C CYS A 273 18.69 -0.96 0.91
N LEU A 274 17.42 -1.32 1.06
CA LEU A 274 17.00 -2.66 1.46
C LEU A 274 17.47 -3.68 0.42
N ASP A 275 18.21 -4.69 0.88
CA ASP A 275 18.88 -5.69 0.06
C ASP A 275 18.66 -7.09 0.65
N VAL A 276 18.72 -8.11 -0.20
CA VAL A 276 18.51 -9.53 0.17
C VAL A 276 19.70 -10.43 -0.18
N GLY A 277 20.77 -9.84 -0.70
CA GLY A 277 22.00 -10.48 -1.10
C GLY A 277 21.91 -11.26 -2.40
N TYR A 278 23.02 -11.91 -2.74
CA TYR A 278 23.18 -12.65 -3.98
C TYR A 278 22.39 -13.96 -3.97
N ASN A 279 21.68 -14.23 -5.07
CA ASN A 279 20.87 -15.44 -5.29
C ASN A 279 19.85 -15.72 -4.17
N PRO A 280 18.92 -14.78 -3.91
CA PRO A 280 18.00 -14.90 -2.79
C PRO A 280 17.01 -16.06 -2.98
N GLY A 281 16.70 -16.74 -1.88
CA GLY A 281 15.69 -17.79 -1.78
C GLY A 281 14.84 -17.61 -0.51
N SER A 282 13.86 -18.48 -0.30
CA SER A 282 13.09 -18.46 0.95
C SER A 282 14.01 -18.68 2.15
N GLY A 283 13.90 -17.81 3.15
CA GLY A 283 14.79 -17.79 4.32
C GLY A 283 15.98 -16.83 4.21
N SER A 284 16.23 -16.22 3.04
CA SER A 284 17.31 -15.24 2.90
C SER A 284 17.03 -14.01 3.76
N ARG A 285 18.03 -13.57 4.53
CA ARG A 285 17.94 -12.40 5.42
C ARG A 285 17.98 -11.09 4.64
N LEU A 286 17.27 -10.09 5.15
CA LEU A 286 17.38 -8.72 4.65
C LEU A 286 18.47 -7.95 5.41
N PHE A 287 19.12 -7.05 4.70
CA PHE A 287 20.11 -6.12 5.22
C PHE A 287 20.06 -4.81 4.44
N VAL A 288 20.82 -3.80 4.88
CA VAL A 288 21.03 -2.59 4.09
C VAL A 288 22.38 -2.61 3.39
N GLU A 289 22.42 -2.08 2.18
CA GLU A 289 23.63 -2.05 1.35
C GLU A 289 23.62 -0.83 0.43
N ASP A 290 24.77 -0.46 -0.12
CA ASP A 290 24.91 0.64 -1.07
C ASP A 290 23.93 0.48 -2.25
N CYS A 291 23.07 1.49 -2.44
CA CYS A 291 22.04 1.52 -3.47
C CYS A 291 22.56 1.35 -4.91
N ALA A 292 23.87 1.52 -5.14
CA ALA A 292 24.49 1.37 -6.46
C ALA A 292 24.79 -0.10 -6.84
N ARG A 293 24.57 -1.09 -5.96
CA ARG A 293 24.99 -2.48 -6.18
C ARG A 293 24.09 -3.31 -7.12
N GLY A 294 22.93 -2.79 -7.54
CA GLY A 294 22.15 -3.34 -8.65
C GLY A 294 20.75 -3.87 -8.28
N SER A 295 20.17 -4.72 -9.15
CA SER A 295 18.73 -5.04 -9.17
C SER A 295 18.18 -5.88 -8.01
N LEU A 296 19.04 -6.43 -7.14
CA LEU A 296 18.62 -7.21 -5.96
C LEU A 296 18.15 -6.32 -4.79
N GLN A 297 18.10 -5.02 -5.04
CA GLN A 297 17.56 -4.00 -4.14
C GLN A 297 16.23 -3.44 -4.66
N HIS A 298 15.72 -3.92 -5.79
CA HIS A 298 14.52 -3.36 -6.40
C HIS A 298 13.28 -4.04 -5.86
N TRP A 299 12.37 -3.27 -5.30
CA TRP A 299 11.16 -3.80 -4.67
C TRP A 299 9.91 -3.15 -5.25
N ASP A 300 8.86 -3.95 -5.37
CA ASP A 300 7.52 -3.52 -5.67
C ASP A 300 6.71 -3.56 -4.37
N TYR A 301 6.22 -2.41 -3.91
CA TYR A 301 5.29 -2.37 -2.79
C TYR A 301 3.88 -2.25 -3.34
N LEU A 302 3.04 -3.26 -3.15
CA LEU A 302 1.70 -3.31 -3.73
C LEU A 302 0.59 -2.88 -2.77
N GLY A 303 0.97 -2.35 -1.60
CA GLY A 303 0.06 -1.81 -0.57
C GLY A 303 -0.14 -2.71 0.63
N ASP A 304 0.12 -3.99 0.44
CA ASP A 304 0.11 -5.00 1.47
C ASP A 304 1.39 -5.83 1.44
N LYS A 305 2.02 -6.04 0.28
CA LYS A 305 3.24 -6.84 0.15
C LYS A 305 4.39 -6.02 -0.42
N ILE A 306 5.59 -6.24 0.12
CA ILE A 306 6.86 -5.76 -0.44
C ILE A 306 7.50 -6.95 -1.14
N ILE A 307 7.58 -6.88 -2.47
CA ILE A 307 7.96 -7.99 -3.35
C ILE A 307 9.27 -7.65 -4.03
N LEU A 308 10.21 -8.60 -4.07
CA LEU A 308 11.44 -8.44 -4.82
C LEU A 308 11.13 -8.42 -6.31
N HIS A 309 11.48 -7.34 -6.99
CA HIS A 309 11.09 -7.09 -8.37
C HIS A 309 11.52 -8.25 -9.30
N GLY A 310 10.58 -8.72 -10.12
CA GLY A 310 10.80 -9.84 -11.04
C GLY A 310 10.97 -11.22 -10.37
N ARG A 311 10.69 -11.35 -9.07
CA ARG A 311 10.76 -12.63 -8.33
C ARG A 311 9.51 -12.86 -7.49
N ASN A 312 9.21 -14.12 -7.20
CA ASN A 312 8.13 -14.50 -6.29
C ASN A 312 8.63 -14.57 -4.84
N LEU A 313 9.29 -13.52 -4.36
CA LEU A 313 9.86 -13.43 -3.02
C LEU A 313 9.35 -12.16 -2.33
N CYS A 314 8.68 -12.32 -1.21
CA CYS A 314 8.11 -11.25 -0.41
C CYS A 314 8.94 -11.05 0.85
N VAL A 315 9.05 -9.81 1.32
CA VAL A 315 9.44 -9.56 2.71
C VAL A 315 8.48 -10.32 3.62
N ASP A 316 9.01 -10.98 4.65
CA ASP A 316 8.31 -11.92 5.51
C ASP A 316 8.87 -11.80 6.93
N VAL A 317 7.98 -11.62 7.90
CA VAL A 317 8.32 -11.78 9.32
C VAL A 317 8.52 -13.27 9.59
N GLU A 318 9.72 -13.65 10.00
CA GLU A 318 10.06 -15.06 10.22
C GLU A 318 9.19 -15.66 11.33
N LYS A 319 8.42 -16.68 10.96
CA LYS A 319 7.56 -17.43 11.88
C LYS A 319 8.35 -17.97 13.06
N ASP A 320 7.77 -17.85 14.25
CA ASP A 320 8.34 -18.40 15.50
C ASP A 320 9.72 -17.80 15.86
N SER A 321 10.14 -16.70 15.20
CA SER A 321 11.32 -15.96 15.63
C SER A 321 11.08 -15.34 17.01
N THR A 322 12.10 -15.45 17.86
CA THR A 322 12.05 -14.94 19.23
C THR A 322 12.66 -13.56 19.33
N PRO A 323 12.16 -12.67 20.22
CA PRO A 323 12.82 -11.41 20.50
C PRO A 323 14.29 -11.62 20.88
N THR A 324 15.15 -10.74 20.38
CA THR A 324 16.57 -10.72 20.72
C THR A 324 16.93 -9.39 21.34
N HIS A 325 17.64 -9.44 22.47
CA HIS A 325 18.15 -8.24 23.11
C HIS A 325 19.34 -7.71 22.33
N GLN A 326 19.23 -6.45 21.91
CA GLN A 326 20.28 -5.75 21.19
C GLN A 326 20.36 -4.31 21.69
N THR A 327 21.58 -3.82 21.90
CA THR A 327 21.80 -2.41 22.24
C THR A 327 21.94 -1.62 20.94
N PRO A 328 21.24 -0.48 20.77
CA PRO A 328 20.33 0.19 21.70
C PRO A 328 18.84 -0.14 21.48
N ILE A 329 18.50 -0.97 20.50
CA ILE A 329 17.13 -1.33 20.15
C ILE A 329 16.98 -2.85 20.16
N ASP A 330 16.05 -3.37 20.95
CA ASP A 330 15.69 -4.79 20.95
C ASP A 330 14.89 -5.16 19.71
N MET A 331 15.25 -6.28 19.07
CA MET A 331 14.52 -6.81 17.92
C MET A 331 13.42 -7.75 18.42
N GLN A 332 12.19 -7.51 17.99
CA GLN A 332 11.01 -8.30 18.38
C GLN A 332 10.80 -9.51 17.47
N ALA A 333 11.19 -9.41 16.21
CA ALA A 333 11.12 -10.50 15.26
C ALA A 333 12.17 -10.34 14.16
N ASN A 334 12.49 -11.46 13.55
CA ASN A 334 13.39 -11.52 12.41
C ASN A 334 12.66 -11.17 11.10
N LEU A 335 13.38 -10.54 10.16
CA LEU A 335 12.90 -10.42 8.78
C LEU A 335 13.72 -11.27 7.83
N GLN A 336 13.01 -11.86 6.88
CA GLN A 336 13.55 -12.64 5.78
C GLN A 336 12.76 -12.32 4.51
N VAL A 337 13.23 -12.81 3.36
CA VAL A 337 12.32 -13.05 2.24
C VAL A 337 11.81 -14.47 2.26
N TRP A 338 10.58 -14.65 1.83
CA TRP A 338 9.98 -15.96 1.64
C TRP A 338 9.18 -15.98 0.35
N GLN A 339 8.88 -17.16 -0.19
CA GLN A 339 7.96 -17.26 -1.32
C GLN A 339 6.66 -16.52 -1.00
N CYS A 340 6.17 -15.69 -1.92
CA CYS A 340 4.94 -14.94 -1.67
C CYS A 340 3.74 -15.88 -1.57
N PHE A 341 2.96 -15.72 -0.51
CA PHE A 341 1.70 -16.42 -0.27
C PHE A 341 0.59 -15.39 -0.05
N PRO A 342 -0.58 -15.55 -0.69
CA PRO A 342 -1.69 -14.58 -0.59
C PRO A 342 -2.10 -14.28 0.85
N ASP A 343 -2.41 -15.33 1.60
CA ASP A 343 -3.02 -15.24 2.94
C ASP A 343 -1.98 -15.28 4.07
N ASN A 344 -0.69 -15.17 3.74
CA ASN A 344 0.34 -15.12 4.76
C ASN A 344 0.42 -13.71 5.34
N THR A 345 -0.17 -13.52 6.53
CA THR A 345 -0.16 -12.25 7.26
C THR A 345 1.24 -11.81 7.68
N GLN A 346 2.22 -12.71 7.75
CA GLN A 346 3.62 -12.36 8.02
C GLN A 346 4.28 -11.61 6.85
N GLN A 347 3.67 -11.64 5.68
CA GLN A 347 4.11 -10.94 4.47
C GLN A 347 3.34 -9.66 4.23
N VAL A 348 2.43 -9.32 5.15
CA VAL A 348 1.60 -8.12 5.02
C VAL A 348 2.23 -7.00 5.83
N PHE A 349 2.54 -5.91 5.14
CA PHE A 349 3.09 -4.70 5.70
C PHE A 349 2.22 -3.51 5.36
N THR A 350 2.05 -2.62 6.32
CA THR A 350 1.31 -1.38 6.19
C THR A 350 2.24 -0.20 6.38
N LEU A 351 1.82 0.95 5.86
CA LEU A 351 2.43 2.23 6.12
C LEU A 351 1.36 3.12 6.77
N LEU A 352 1.68 3.79 7.89
CA LEU A 352 0.70 4.63 8.58
C LEU A 352 0.44 5.93 7.82
N ASP A 353 -0.79 6.43 7.92
CA ASP A 353 -1.14 7.75 7.42
C ASP A 353 -0.28 8.82 8.15
N ILE A 354 0.26 9.78 7.40
CA ILE A 354 1.12 10.87 7.92
C ILE A 354 0.33 11.93 8.69
#